data_AF-A0A1G6GMP6-F1
#
_entry.id   AF-A0A1G6GMP6-F1
#
_cell.length_a   1.000
_cell.length_b   1.000
_cell.length_c   1.000
_cell.angle_alpha   90.00
_cell.angle_beta   90.00
_cell.angle_gamma   90.00
#
_symmetry.space_group_name_H-M   'P 1'
#
loop_
_entity.id
_entity.type
_entity.pdbx_description
1 polymer ?
#
loop_
_entity_poly.entity_id
_entity_poly.type
_entity_poly.pdbx_seq_one_letter_code
_entity_poly.pdbx_strand_id
1 'polypeptide(L)'
;MQHPASIFALFSWFIIIVHFILKKLIANDEDEDLEQTEGRFTDLMITWILIIVAVITAFLIDLHDPDSLRLFVQLITIVSLGTRSYLEWKYLENSKKFIVSLIVLILSLIFLQLIIN
;
A
#
# COMPACT_ATOMS: atom_id res chain seq x y z
N MET A 1 -1.97 -19.84 -17.55
CA MET A 1 -1.13 -18.82 -16.90
C MET A 1 -1.95 -17.56 -16.76
N GLN A 2 -2.20 -17.08 -15.54
CA GLN A 2 -2.81 -15.76 -15.35
C GLN A 2 -1.80 -14.71 -15.84
N HIS A 3 -2.26 -13.74 -16.62
CA HIS A 3 -1.39 -12.65 -17.06
C HIS A 3 -1.04 -11.77 -15.85
N PRO A 4 0.22 -11.30 -15.73
CA PRO A 4 0.64 -10.44 -14.62
C PRO A 4 -0.28 -9.22 -14.46
N ALA A 5 -0.76 -8.65 -15.58
CA ALA A 5 -1.74 -7.56 -15.58
C ALA A 5 -3.05 -7.88 -14.83
N SER A 6 -3.54 -9.11 -14.92
CA SER A 6 -4.77 -9.52 -14.23
C SER A 6 -4.57 -9.65 -12.71
N ILE A 7 -3.40 -10.12 -12.28
CA ILE A 7 -3.00 -10.18 -10.87
C ILE A 7 -2.93 -8.78 -10.28
N PHE A 8 -2.28 -7.84 -10.97
CA PHE A 8 -2.20 -6.44 -10.55
C PHE A 8 -3.58 -5.78 -10.44
N ALA A 9 -4.46 -6.03 -11.42
CA ALA A 9 -5.81 -5.48 -11.41
C ALA A 9 -6.62 -6.00 -10.21
N LEU A 10 -6.62 -7.32 -9.97
CA LEU A 10 -7.32 -7.93 -8.83
C LEU A 10 -6.76 -7.44 -7.50
N PHE A 11 -5.44 -7.37 -7.38
CA PHE A 11 -4.77 -6.86 -6.18
C PHE A 11 -5.13 -5.40 -5.88
N SER A 12 -5.12 -4.55 -6.92
CA SER A 12 -5.48 -3.13 -6.78
C SER A 12 -6.94 -2.96 -6.35
N TRP A 13 -7.86 -3.70 -6.99
CA TRP A 13 -9.27 -3.70 -6.60
C TRP A 13 -9.47 -4.16 -5.16
N PHE A 14 -8.80 -5.23 -4.74
CA PHE A 14 -8.85 -5.72 -3.38
C PHE A 14 -8.42 -4.65 -2.37
N ILE A 15 -7.28 -3.99 -2.59
CA ILE A 15 -6.80 -2.92 -1.72
C ILE A 15 -7.82 -1.78 -1.63
N ILE A 16 -8.36 -1.32 -2.76
CA ILE A 16 -9.32 -0.21 -2.79
C ILE A 16 -10.57 -0.57 -1.97
N ILE A 17 -11.14 -1.75 -2.17
CA ILE A 17 -12.35 -2.19 -1.48
C ILE A 17 -12.10 -2.33 0.03
N VAL A 18 -11.02 -3.02 0.40
CA VAL A 18 -10.68 -3.25 1.80
C VAL A 18 -10.39 -1.94 2.52
N HIS A 19 -9.62 -1.05 1.89
CA HIS A 19 -9.32 0.26 2.46
C HIS A 19 -10.59 1.10 2.63
N PHE A 20 -11.48 1.12 1.64
CA PHE A 20 -12.76 1.84 1.73
C PHE A 20 -13.64 1.33 2.87
N ILE A 21 -13.78 0.01 3.00
CA ILE A 21 -14.58 -0.62 4.07
C ILE A 21 -13.96 -0.31 5.44
N LEU A 22 -12.65 -0.52 5.61
CA LEU A 22 -11.98 -0.30 6.88
C LEU A 22 -11.95 1.17 7.29
N LYS A 23 -11.76 2.09 6.34
CA LYS A 23 -11.85 3.53 6.61
C LYS A 23 -13.22 3.86 7.19
N LYS A 24 -14.30 3.38 6.56
CA LYS A 24 -15.67 3.63 7.03
C LYS A 24 -15.99 2.97 8.40
N LEU A 25 -15.36 1.85 8.72
CA LEU A 25 -15.62 1.12 9.96
C LEU A 25 -14.80 1.61 11.17
N ILE A 26 -13.57 2.08 10.94
CA ILE A 26 -12.59 2.28 12.00
C ILE A 26 -12.16 3.75 12.12
N ALA A 27 -12.03 4.46 11.00
CA ALA A 27 -11.68 5.87 11.01
C ALA A 27 -12.95 6.72 11.08
N ASN A 28 -12.90 7.83 11.83
CA ASN A 28 -13.99 8.80 11.80
C ASN A 28 -13.85 9.69 10.57
N ASP A 29 -14.97 10.09 9.97
CA ASP A 29 -14.96 11.05 8.86
C ASP A 29 -14.44 12.43 9.29
N GLU A 30 -14.46 12.73 10.59
CA GLU A 30 -13.90 13.96 11.18
C GLU A 30 -12.38 13.89 11.45
N ASP A 31 -11.75 12.73 11.30
CA ASP A 31 -10.30 12.61 11.49
C ASP A 31 -9.59 13.45 10.42
N GLU A 32 -8.63 14.29 10.84
CA GLU A 32 -7.77 15.05 9.91
C GLU A 32 -7.06 14.10 8.94
N ASP A 33 -7.02 14.47 7.66
CA ASP A 33 -6.23 13.77 6.65
C ASP A 33 -4.78 14.30 6.66
N LEU A 34 -3.82 13.44 6.27
CA LEU A 34 -2.42 13.84 6.12
C LEU A 34 -2.27 15.11 5.26
N GLU A 35 -3.15 15.31 4.29
CA GLU A 35 -3.20 16.48 3.39
C GLU A 35 -3.39 17.82 4.10
N GLN A 36 -3.89 17.82 5.33
CA GLN A 36 -4.15 19.02 6.14
C GLN A 36 -3.05 19.29 7.18
N THR A 37 -2.06 18.40 7.28
CA THR A 37 -0.97 18.47 8.26
C THR A 37 0.38 18.74 7.61
N GLU A 38 1.39 19.07 8.42
CA GLU A 38 2.80 19.13 7.97
C GLU A 38 3.30 17.80 7.38
N GLY A 39 2.62 16.68 7.69
CA GLY A 39 2.89 15.36 7.13
C GLY A 39 2.65 15.25 5.63
N ARG A 40 1.87 16.15 5.00
CA ARG A 40 1.60 16.14 3.56
C ARG A 40 2.87 16.21 2.71
N PHE A 41 3.79 17.11 3.05
CA PHE A 41 5.00 17.29 2.26
C PHE A 41 5.91 16.06 2.37
N THR A 42 6.03 15.50 3.57
CA THR A 42 6.78 14.26 3.82
C THR A 42 6.17 13.08 3.08
N ASP A 43 4.84 12.93 3.12
CA ASP A 43 4.11 11.86 2.41
C ASP A 43 4.30 11.95 0.89
N LEU A 44 4.16 13.15 0.31
CA LEU A 44 4.40 13.37 -1.12
C LEU A 44 5.84 13.06 -1.52
N MET A 45 6.83 13.54 -0.76
CA MET A 45 8.24 13.25 -1.05
C MET A 45 8.54 11.76 -1.02
N ILE A 46 8.10 11.06 0.02
CA ILE A 46 8.34 9.62 0.14
C ILE A 46 7.60 8.87 -0.97
N THR A 47 6.36 9.25 -1.28
CA THR A 47 5.58 8.65 -2.37
C THR A 47 6.29 8.80 -3.71
N TRP A 48 6.81 9.99 -4.04
CA TRP A 48 7.56 10.21 -5.28
C TRP A 48 8.84 9.37 -5.34
N ILE A 49 9.59 9.29 -4.24
CA ILE A 49 10.79 8.45 -4.15
C ILE A 49 10.40 6.98 -4.37
N LEU A 50 9.32 6.50 -3.76
CA LEU A 50 8.85 5.13 -3.91
C LEU A 50 8.42 4.81 -5.35
N ILE A 51 7.72 5.73 -6.02
CA ILE A 51 7.34 5.55 -7.43
C ILE A 51 8.59 5.43 -8.30
N ILE A 52 9.58 6.29 -8.12
CA ILE A 52 10.83 6.25 -8.90
C ILE A 52 11.57 4.93 -8.66
N VAL A 53 11.73 4.52 -7.40
CA VAL A 53 12.39 3.26 -7.04
C VAL A 53 11.62 2.06 -7.60
N ALA A 54 10.30 2.06 -7.51
CA ALA A 54 9.45 0.99 -8.05
C ALA A 54 9.59 0.87 -9.56
N VAL A 55 9.57 2.00 -10.29
CA VAL A 55 9.73 2.02 -11.74
C VAL A 55 11.11 1.52 -12.15
N ILE A 56 12.18 2.03 -11.54
CA ILE A 56 13.55 1.57 -11.82
C ILE A 56 13.68 0.07 -11.57
N THR A 57 13.20 -0.39 -10.42
CA THR A 57 13.27 -1.80 -10.05
C THR A 57 12.49 -2.64 -11.05
N ALA A 58 11.27 -2.25 -11.45
CA ALA A 58 10.47 -2.96 -12.45
C ALA A 58 11.18 -3.15 -13.80
N PHE A 59 12.08 -2.26 -14.19
CA PHE A 59 12.90 -2.41 -15.41
C PHE A 59 14.09 -3.37 -15.24
N LEU A 60 14.50 -3.66 -14.01
CA LEU A 60 15.67 -4.50 -13.70
C LEU A 60 15.32 -5.97 -13.46
N ILE A 61 14.09 -6.27 -13.06
CA ILE A 61 13.62 -7.63 -12.75
C ILE A 61 12.76 -8.20 -13.86
N ASP A 62 12.78 -9.53 -13.99
CA ASP A 62 11.87 -10.25 -14.89
C ASP A 62 10.48 -10.37 -14.25
N LEU A 63 9.54 -9.57 -14.75
CA LEU A 63 8.15 -9.58 -14.29
C LEU A 63 7.33 -10.80 -14.79
N HIS A 64 7.91 -11.64 -15.65
CA HIS A 64 7.29 -12.91 -16.05
C HIS A 64 7.61 -14.06 -15.11
N ASP A 65 8.68 -13.94 -14.31
CA ASP A 65 9.00 -14.89 -13.27
C ASP A 65 8.07 -14.69 -12.05
N PRO A 66 7.24 -15.69 -11.68
CA PRO A 66 6.28 -15.55 -10.59
C PRO A 66 6.91 -15.21 -9.24
N ASP A 67 8.10 -15.75 -8.95
CA ASP A 67 8.80 -15.51 -7.69
C ASP A 67 9.34 -14.08 -7.62
N SER A 68 9.98 -13.61 -8.70
CA SER A 68 10.44 -12.22 -8.83
C SER A 68 9.28 -11.23 -8.75
N LEU A 69 8.17 -11.48 -9.44
CA LEU A 69 6.96 -10.67 -9.39
C LEU A 69 6.38 -10.62 -7.96
N ARG A 70 6.28 -11.76 -7.29
CA ARG A 70 5.78 -11.86 -5.91
C ARG A 70 6.62 -11.02 -4.96
N LEU A 71 7.94 -11.20 -4.98
CA LEU A 71 8.86 -10.46 -4.11
C LEU A 71 8.80 -8.96 -4.38
N PHE A 72 8.77 -8.57 -5.64
CA PHE A 72 8.67 -7.16 -6.03
C PHE A 72 7.41 -6.49 -5.47
N VAL A 73 6.25 -7.11 -5.68
CA VAL A 73 4.97 -6.53 -5.21
C VAL A 73 4.88 -6.56 -3.68
N GLN A 74 5.38 -7.61 -3.02
CA GLN A 74 5.46 -7.65 -1.55
C GLN A 74 6.30 -6.51 -0.99
N LEU A 75 7.50 -6.29 -1.52
CA LEU A 75 8.40 -5.24 -1.05
C LEU A 75 7.77 -3.85 -1.23
N ILE A 76 7.22 -3.57 -2.41
CA ILE A 76 6.53 -2.29 -2.65
C ILE A 76 5.34 -2.12 -1.71
N THR A 77 4.55 -3.16 -1.49
CA THR A 77 3.39 -3.12 -0.59
C THR A 77 3.80 -2.83 0.85
N ILE A 78 4.84 -3.51 1.35
CA ILE A 78 5.39 -3.29 2.70
C ILE A 78 5.89 -1.88 2.86
N VAL A 79 6.72 -1.40 1.92
CA VAL A 79 7.33 -0.07 2.07
C VAL A 79 6.26 1.02 1.92
N SER A 80 5.35 0.91 0.95
CA SER A 80 4.31 1.93 0.75
C SER A 80 3.31 2.01 1.90
N LEU A 81 2.63 0.91 2.24
CA LEU A 81 1.61 0.90 3.30
C LEU A 81 2.24 0.99 4.69
N GLY A 82 3.43 0.43 4.88
CA GLY A 82 4.19 0.55 6.13
C GLY A 82 4.60 2.00 6.38
N THR A 83 5.12 2.70 5.37
CA THR A 83 5.45 4.13 5.50
C THR A 83 4.18 4.95 5.76
N ARG A 84 3.10 4.69 5.03
CA ARG A 84 1.82 5.39 5.25
C ARG A 84 1.31 5.18 6.67
N SER A 85 1.31 3.94 7.18
CA SER A 85 0.92 3.65 8.56
C SER A 85 1.81 4.39 9.57
N TYR A 86 3.12 4.45 9.34
CA TYR A 86 4.04 5.20 10.20
C TYR A 86 3.78 6.71 10.18
N LEU A 87 3.54 7.30 9.00
CA LEU A 87 3.21 8.72 8.85
C LEU A 87 1.87 9.05 9.51
N GLU A 88 0.84 8.23 9.31
CA GLU A 88 -0.46 8.39 9.97
C GLU A 88 -0.31 8.28 11.49
N TRP A 89 0.50 7.36 12.00
CA TRP A 89 0.76 7.27 13.44
C TRP A 89 1.50 8.50 13.98
N LYS A 90 2.48 9.02 13.24
CA LYS A 90 3.33 10.14 13.66
C LYS A 90 2.64 11.50 13.56
N TYR A 91 1.84 11.73 12.52
CA TYR A 91 1.26 13.04 12.21
C TYR A 91 -0.22 13.13 12.57
N LEU A 92 -0.92 12.01 12.77
CA LEU A 92 -2.34 11.95 13.14
C LEU A 92 -2.51 11.25 14.50
N GLU A 93 -1.90 11.79 15.55
CA GLU A 93 -1.81 11.16 16.89
C GLU A 93 -3.18 10.80 17.51
N ASN A 94 -4.27 11.45 17.08
CA ASN A 94 -5.64 11.19 17.56
C ASN A 94 -6.50 10.36 16.59
N SER A 95 -5.98 10.01 15.41
CA SER A 95 -6.73 9.24 14.41
C SER A 95 -6.41 7.75 14.48
N LYS A 96 -7.42 6.93 14.19
CA LYS A 96 -7.24 5.48 14.02
C LYS A 96 -6.84 5.09 12.59
N LYS A 97 -6.55 6.05 11.71
CA LYS A 97 -6.15 5.80 10.31
C LYS A 97 -4.92 4.91 10.21
N PHE A 98 -3.93 5.07 11.09
CA PHE A 98 -2.74 4.21 11.08
C PHE A 98 -3.08 2.72 11.28
N ILE A 99 -4.12 2.40 12.06
CA ILE A 99 -4.61 1.04 12.28
C ILE A 99 -5.23 0.50 10.99
N VAL A 100 -6.02 1.33 10.29
CA VAL A 100 -6.59 0.97 8.98
C VAL A 100 -5.48 0.62 8.00
N SER A 101 -4.47 1.49 7.84
CA SER A 101 -3.35 1.26 6.94
C SER A 101 -2.54 0.00 7.30
N LEU A 102 -2.35 -0.27 8.59
CA LEU A 102 -1.66 -1.49 9.05
C LEU A 102 -2.47 -2.76 8.76
N ILE A 103 -3.80 -2.75 8.97
CA ILE A 103 -4.67 -3.88 8.64
C ILE A 103 -4.67 -4.12 7.12
N VAL A 104 -4.77 -3.05 6.32
CA VAL A 104 -4.71 -3.15 4.85
C VAL A 104 -3.39 -3.77 4.42
N LEU A 105 -2.26 -3.41 5.03
CA LEU A 105 -0.95 -4.02 4.76
C LEU A 105 -0.98 -5.54 5.01
N ILE A 106 -1.43 -5.97 6.19
CA ILE A 106 -1.48 -7.40 6.54
C ILE A 106 -2.38 -8.17 5.57
N LEU A 107 -3.58 -7.65 5.30
CA LEU A 107 -4.54 -8.29 4.39
C LEU A 107 -4.00 -8.35 2.95
N SER A 108 -3.30 -7.31 2.50
CA SER A 108 -2.68 -7.28 1.17
C SER A 108 -1.61 -8.36 1.04
N LEU A 109 -0.76 -8.56 2.06
CA LEU A 109 0.26 -9.60 2.05
C LEU A 109 -0.36 -11.01 2.02
N ILE A 110 -1.39 -11.25 2.82
CA ILE A 110 -2.12 -12.54 2.83
C ILE A 110 -2.76 -12.79 1.47
N PHE A 111 -3.45 -11.80 0.91
CA PHE A 111 -4.13 -11.93 -0.37
C PHE A 111 -3.15 -12.17 -1.52
N LEU A 112 -2.02 -11.48 -1.52
CA LEU A 112 -0.97 -11.67 -2.51
C LEU A 112 -0.35 -13.07 -2.43
N GLN A 113 -0.18 -13.59 -1.21
CA GLN A 113 0.25 -14.96 -0.99
C GLN A 113 -0.74 -15.99 -1.56
N LEU A 114 -2.04 -15.71 -1.54
CA LEU A 114 -3.06 -16.61 -2.06
C LEU A 114 -3.17 -16.58 -3.59
N ILE A 115 -2.88 -15.44 -4.23
CA ILE A 115 -3.05 -15.28 -5.68
C ILE A 115 -1.83 -15.73 -6.49
N ILE A 116 -0.61 -15.55 -5.98
CA ILE A 116 0.64 -15.83 -6.72
C ILE A 116 1.19 -17.24 -6.40
N ASN A 117 0.51 -18.00 -5.53
CA ASN A 117 0.91 -19.36 -5.12
C ASN A 117 0.30 -20.46 -5.99
#